data_AF-A0A6P8RNJ8-F1
#
_entry.id   AF-A0A6P8RNJ8-F1
#
_cell.length_a   1.000
_cell.length_b   1.000
_cell.length_c   1.000
_cell.angle_alpha   90.00
_cell.angle_beta   90.00
_cell.angle_gamma   90.00
#
_symmetry.space_group_name_H-M   'P 1'
#
loop_
_entity.id
_entity.type
_entity.pdbx_description
1 polymer ?
#
loop_
_entity_poly.entity_id
_entity_poly.type
_entity_poly.pdbx_seq_one_letter_code
_entity_poly.pdbx_strand_id
1 'polypeptide(L)'
;MHYLSPKMVCEAKIVADDHDAIPGAKKDTRMISSSQMWPPLSPLTTMEEDAKKEHVYIQEFHPSNQETACRIFYEGILERIPNTAFRGLKYQPRIQLLYMLITIMCFVVTKSLLLTCCLPILLVGLRYYYSRKVILSYLEYALHTDMSDIEQYYMRPPGSCFWVAVLDGNVVGIVAARGNDEDNAMELRRMSVDSNYRGKGIAKALGRKVLEFSMLNNYSSVVLGTTAVKMAAHKLYESLGFKHVGIIEGYTLPGMTNSLLERVFFQLRYHRYRLQLREE
;
A
#
# COMPACT_ATOMS: atom_id res chain seq x y z
N MET A 1 0.91 3.42 37.78
CA MET A 1 -0.13 3.98 36.89
C MET A 1 -0.07 3.20 35.59
N HIS A 2 -1.12 2.46 35.24
CA HIS A 2 -1.10 1.60 34.06
C HIS A 2 -1.40 2.40 32.79
N TYR A 3 -0.55 2.25 31.78
CA TYR A 3 -0.84 2.67 30.41
C TYR A 3 -1.96 1.80 29.83
N LEU A 4 -3.04 2.44 29.41
CA LEU A 4 -3.99 1.86 28.46
C LEU A 4 -3.85 2.64 27.16
N SER A 5 -3.16 2.04 26.19
CA SER A 5 -3.18 2.53 24.81
C SER A 5 -4.64 2.59 24.33
N PRO A 6 -5.08 3.67 23.66
CA PRO A 6 -6.43 3.72 23.13
C PRO A 6 -6.61 2.58 22.12
N LYS A 7 -7.58 1.71 22.39
CA LYS A 7 -7.96 0.60 21.51
C LYS A 7 -8.14 1.14 20.09
N MET A 8 -7.32 0.70 19.14
CA MET A 8 -7.72 0.75 17.74
C MET A 8 -8.97 -0.13 17.63
N VAL A 9 -10.02 0.42 17.03
CA VAL A 9 -11.28 -0.30 16.81
C VAL A 9 -11.03 -1.37 15.76
N CYS A 10 -10.79 -2.60 16.22
CA CYS A 10 -11.00 -3.80 15.43
C CYS A 10 -12.51 -4.01 15.29
N GLU A 11 -13.04 -3.87 14.07
CA GLU A 11 -14.32 -4.44 13.62
C GLU A 11 -14.45 -4.19 12.09
N ALA A 12 -15.02 -5.08 11.27
CA ALA A 12 -15.56 -6.40 11.57
C ALA A 12 -15.27 -7.39 10.42
N LYS A 13 -14.96 -8.63 10.85
CA LYS A 13 -15.48 -9.91 10.34
C LYS A 13 -16.56 -9.77 9.24
N ILE A 14 -16.34 -10.40 8.09
CA ILE A 14 -17.47 -10.99 7.33
C ILE A 14 -17.47 -12.46 7.72
N VAL A 15 -18.47 -12.84 8.51
CA VAL A 15 -18.76 -14.24 8.84
C VAL A 15 -19.28 -14.91 7.58
N ALA A 16 -18.71 -16.05 7.22
CA ALA A 16 -19.35 -16.98 6.31
C ALA A 16 -20.46 -17.70 7.08
N ASP A 17 -21.70 -17.64 6.58
CA ASP A 17 -22.76 -18.57 6.98
C ASP A 17 -22.68 -19.78 6.06
N ASP A 18 -22.50 -20.96 6.66
CA ASP A 18 -22.54 -22.25 5.96
C ASP A 18 -23.99 -22.62 5.61
N HIS A 19 -24.17 -23.28 4.45
CA HIS A 19 -25.19 -24.32 4.32
C HIS A 19 -24.86 -25.31 3.18
N ASP A 20 -24.56 -26.55 3.60
CA ASP A 20 -24.84 -27.85 2.96
C ASP A 20 -24.46 -28.14 1.49
N ALA A 21 -23.46 -29.02 1.28
CA ALA A 21 -23.72 -30.46 0.99
C ALA A 21 -22.42 -31.27 0.64
N ILE A 22 -22.51 -32.60 0.80
CA ILE A 22 -21.43 -33.62 0.83
C ILE A 22 -21.80 -34.76 -0.19
N PRO A 23 -20.99 -35.78 -0.60
CA PRO A 23 -19.55 -35.97 -0.88
C PRO A 23 -19.22 -36.57 -2.28
N GLY A 24 -17.91 -36.68 -2.60
CA GLY A 24 -17.35 -37.89 -3.26
C GLY A 24 -16.50 -37.67 -4.53
N ALA A 25 -15.53 -38.53 -4.89
CA ALA A 25 -14.91 -39.65 -4.16
C ALA A 25 -13.57 -40.10 -4.80
N LYS A 26 -12.64 -40.62 -3.97
CA LYS A 26 -11.56 -41.60 -4.26
C LYS A 26 -10.43 -41.27 -5.27
N LYS A 27 -9.20 -41.37 -4.73
CA LYS A 27 -8.00 -42.06 -5.26
C LYS A 27 -7.35 -41.54 -6.57
N ASP A 28 -6.02 -41.50 -6.70
CA ASP A 28 -5.07 -42.55 -6.30
C ASP A 28 -3.67 -42.04 -5.85
N THR A 29 -2.95 -42.92 -5.16
CA THR A 29 -1.55 -42.73 -4.75
C THR A 29 -0.59 -43.36 -5.75
N ARG A 30 0.47 -42.65 -6.16
CA ARG A 30 1.72 -43.32 -6.59
C ARG A 30 2.97 -42.47 -6.38
N MET A 31 3.80 -42.87 -5.42
CA MET A 31 5.20 -42.43 -5.34
C MET A 31 6.04 -43.17 -6.39
N ILE A 32 6.94 -42.48 -7.09
CA ILE A 32 8.20 -43.05 -7.57
C ILE A 32 9.33 -42.03 -7.31
N SER A 33 10.35 -42.50 -6.61
CA SER A 33 11.64 -41.84 -6.36
C SER A 33 12.62 -42.11 -7.51
N SER A 34 13.48 -41.14 -7.85
CA SER A 34 14.93 -41.41 -7.95
C SER A 34 15.78 -40.13 -8.12
N SER A 35 16.94 -40.15 -7.45
CA SER A 35 17.97 -39.11 -7.44
C SER A 35 19.02 -39.29 -8.55
N GLN A 36 19.73 -38.23 -8.94
CA GLN A 36 21.14 -38.19 -9.43
C GLN A 36 21.54 -36.71 -9.64
N MET A 37 22.46 -36.08 -8.88
CA MET A 37 23.93 -36.22 -8.79
C MET A 37 24.74 -35.53 -9.92
N TRP A 38 25.38 -34.41 -9.54
CA TRP A 38 26.58 -33.76 -10.14
C TRP A 38 27.86 -34.62 -9.90
N PRO A 39 29.13 -34.30 -10.31
CA PRO A 39 29.79 -33.01 -10.62
C PRO A 39 30.85 -33.11 -11.81
N PRO A 40 32.01 -32.40 -11.93
CA PRO A 40 32.59 -31.22 -11.22
C PRO A 40 33.28 -30.08 -12.05
N LEU A 41 33.43 -28.92 -11.36
CA LEU A 41 34.52 -27.92 -11.25
C LEU A 41 35.93 -28.18 -11.89
N SER A 42 36.83 -27.21 -12.21
CA SER A 42 36.90 -25.74 -11.91
C SER A 42 37.37 -24.79 -13.09
N PRO A 43 38.61 -24.22 -13.21
CA PRO A 43 38.70 -22.75 -13.39
C PRO A 43 39.63 -22.17 -14.49
N LEU A 44 39.35 -20.94 -14.95
CA LEU A 44 40.41 -19.95 -15.23
C LEU A 44 39.92 -18.49 -15.09
N THR A 45 40.85 -17.64 -14.69
CA THR A 45 40.76 -16.20 -14.43
C THR A 45 40.41 -15.37 -15.67
N THR A 46 39.48 -14.42 -15.52
CA THR A 46 39.51 -13.17 -16.29
C THR A 46 39.18 -12.03 -15.34
N MET A 47 40.15 -11.13 -15.13
CA MET A 47 39.88 -9.83 -14.50
C MET A 47 39.28 -8.92 -15.58
N GLU A 48 37.99 -9.10 -15.86
CA GLU A 48 37.22 -8.14 -16.65
C GLU A 48 36.51 -7.18 -15.71
N GLU A 49 36.94 -5.92 -15.81
CA GLU A 49 36.18 -4.69 -15.57
C GLU A 49 34.76 -4.94 -15.02
N ASP A 50 34.64 -5.00 -13.68
CA ASP A 50 33.38 -5.36 -13.02
C ASP A 50 32.39 -4.20 -13.18
N ALA A 51 31.69 -4.24 -14.32
CA ALA A 51 30.63 -3.31 -14.67
C ALA A 51 29.69 -3.23 -13.47
N LYS A 52 29.64 -2.05 -12.85
CA LYS A 52 29.03 -1.81 -11.55
C LYS A 52 27.53 -2.13 -11.61
N LYS A 53 27.19 -3.41 -11.45
CA LYS A 53 25.83 -3.92 -11.48
C LYS A 53 25.10 -3.23 -10.35
N GLU A 54 24.03 -2.51 -10.69
CA GLU A 54 23.09 -1.90 -9.75
C GLU A 54 22.37 -2.99 -8.94
N HIS A 55 23.10 -3.65 -8.04
CA HIS A 55 22.59 -4.71 -7.19
C HIS A 55 21.79 -4.09 -6.05
N VAL A 56 20.50 -3.89 -6.32
CA VAL A 56 19.50 -3.68 -5.28
C VAL A 56 19.49 -4.91 -4.38
N TYR A 57 19.78 -4.72 -3.10
CA TYR A 57 19.59 -5.75 -2.08
C TYR A 57 18.60 -5.27 -1.03
N ILE A 58 18.01 -6.23 -0.30
CA ILE A 58 17.02 -5.95 0.74
C ILE A 58 17.62 -6.44 2.05
N GLN A 59 17.60 -5.56 3.05
CA GLN A 59 18.02 -5.86 4.40
C GLN A 59 16.93 -5.43 5.39
N GLU A 60 17.00 -5.97 6.60
CA GLU A 60 16.18 -5.50 7.71
C GLU A 60 16.52 -4.05 8.08
N PHE A 61 15.56 -3.40 8.72
CA PHE A 61 15.70 -2.05 9.22
C PHE A 61 16.78 -1.97 10.31
N HIS A 62 17.55 -0.88 10.27
CA HIS A 62 18.51 -0.51 11.30
C HIS A 62 18.22 0.93 11.74
N PRO A 63 18.33 1.30 13.03
CA PRO A 63 17.94 2.63 13.53
C PRO A 63 18.59 3.81 12.81
N SER A 64 19.82 3.64 12.29
CA SER A 64 20.50 4.63 11.44
C SER A 64 19.71 5.04 10.18
N ASN A 65 18.78 4.20 9.74
CA ASN A 65 18.02 4.38 8.52
C ASN A 65 16.66 5.07 8.78
N GLN A 66 16.33 5.41 10.04
CA GLN A 66 15.02 5.95 10.43
C GLN A 66 14.64 7.21 9.65
N GLU A 67 15.53 8.20 9.60
CA GLU A 67 15.28 9.47 8.92
C GLU A 67 15.00 9.27 7.42
N THR A 68 15.83 8.47 6.74
CA THR A 68 15.68 8.17 5.31
C THR A 68 14.40 7.36 5.03
N ALA A 69 14.07 6.39 5.88
CA ALA A 69 12.82 5.63 5.78
C ALA A 69 11.58 6.54 5.93
N CYS A 70 11.58 7.43 6.93
CA CYS A 70 10.52 8.41 7.14
C CYS A 70 10.42 9.41 5.98
N ARG A 71 11.56 9.86 5.40
CA ARG A 71 11.58 10.73 4.21
C ARG A 71 10.96 10.06 2.99
N ILE A 72 11.36 8.83 2.66
CA ILE A 72 10.82 8.06 1.52
C ILE A 72 9.32 7.80 1.69
N PHE A 73 8.88 7.51 2.91
CA PHE A 73 7.45 7.40 3.23
C PHE A 73 6.72 8.73 3.01
N TYR A 74 7.26 9.83 3.56
CA TYR A 74 6.68 11.18 3.48
C TYR A 74 6.50 11.64 2.03
N GLU A 75 7.57 11.62 1.24
CA GLU A 75 7.55 12.01 -0.18
C GLU A 75 6.61 11.10 -1.00
N GLY A 76 6.68 9.78 -0.78
CA GLY A 76 5.83 8.78 -1.42
C GLY A 76 4.33 9.00 -1.15
N ILE A 77 3.97 9.53 0.02
CA ILE A 77 2.60 9.93 0.35
C ILE A 77 2.24 11.31 -0.22
N LEU A 78 3.11 12.32 -0.14
CA LEU A 78 2.83 13.67 -0.67
C LEU A 78 2.55 13.68 -2.17
N GLU A 79 3.28 12.90 -2.97
CA GLU A 79 3.03 12.74 -4.42
C GLU A 79 1.59 12.33 -4.77
N ARG A 80 0.87 11.77 -3.81
CA ARG A 80 -0.49 11.28 -4.00
C ARG A 80 -1.51 12.41 -3.95
N ILE A 81 -1.21 13.54 -3.30
CA ILE A 81 -2.11 14.70 -3.16
C ILE A 81 -2.63 15.20 -4.52
N PRO A 82 -1.79 15.60 -5.50
CA PRO A 82 -2.29 16.05 -6.80
C PRO A 82 -3.01 14.93 -7.56
N ASN A 83 -2.55 13.68 -7.44
CA ASN A 83 -3.20 12.55 -8.09
C ASN A 83 -4.62 12.29 -7.53
N THR A 84 -4.83 12.38 -6.23
CA THR A 84 -6.15 12.23 -5.59
C THR A 84 -7.07 13.41 -5.91
N ALA A 85 -6.53 14.64 -5.89
CA ALA A 85 -7.28 15.84 -6.23
C ALA A 85 -7.76 15.83 -7.70
N PHE A 86 -6.83 15.74 -8.66
CA PHE A 86 -7.13 15.89 -10.09
C PHE A 86 -7.55 14.58 -10.76
N ARG A 87 -6.74 13.51 -10.67
CA ARG A 87 -7.04 12.23 -11.34
C ARG A 87 -8.19 11.50 -10.64
N GLY A 88 -8.34 11.64 -9.32
CA GLY A 88 -9.51 11.13 -8.59
C GLY A 88 -10.84 11.71 -9.09
N LEU A 89 -10.87 13.00 -9.46
CA LEU A 89 -12.05 13.63 -10.05
C LEU A 89 -12.46 12.97 -11.38
N LYS A 90 -11.50 12.53 -12.22
CA LYS A 90 -11.77 11.86 -13.51
C LYS A 90 -12.62 10.60 -13.34
N TYR A 91 -12.45 9.86 -12.24
CA TYR A 91 -13.16 8.61 -11.97
C TYR A 91 -14.48 8.79 -11.19
N GLN A 92 -14.92 10.03 -10.95
CA GLN A 92 -16.10 10.38 -10.14
C GLN A 92 -17.13 11.19 -10.97
N PRO A 93 -17.88 10.55 -11.89
CA PRO A 93 -18.80 11.25 -12.79
C PRO A 93 -19.90 12.00 -12.03
N ARG A 94 -20.36 11.48 -10.88
CA ARG A 94 -21.36 12.16 -10.02
C ARG A 94 -20.86 13.53 -9.52
N ILE A 95 -19.58 13.65 -9.18
CA ILE A 95 -18.97 14.91 -8.71
C ILE A 95 -18.70 15.87 -9.88
N GLN A 96 -18.32 15.34 -11.06
CA GLN A 96 -18.21 16.15 -12.27
C GLN A 96 -19.56 16.77 -12.66
N LEU A 97 -20.64 15.99 -12.67
CA LEU A 97 -22.00 16.47 -12.93
C LEU A 97 -22.44 17.52 -11.90
N LEU A 98 -22.15 17.31 -10.62
CA LEU A 98 -22.42 18.29 -9.57
C LEU A 98 -21.68 19.62 -9.81
N TYR A 99 -20.38 19.59 -10.13
CA TYR A 99 -19.60 20.80 -10.41
C TYR A 99 -20.08 21.52 -11.68
N MET A 100 -20.44 20.76 -12.73
CA MET A 100 -21.03 21.32 -13.95
C MET A 100 -22.39 21.99 -13.68
N LEU A 101 -23.28 21.34 -12.91
CA LEU A 101 -24.56 21.93 -12.50
C LEU A 101 -24.37 23.21 -11.69
N ILE A 102 -23.46 23.21 -10.72
CA ILE A 102 -23.13 24.41 -9.92
C ILE A 102 -22.61 25.55 -10.82
N THR A 103 -21.77 25.23 -11.81
CA THR A 103 -21.23 26.23 -12.76
C THR A 103 -22.31 26.78 -13.69
N ILE A 104 -23.18 25.92 -14.23
CA ILE A 104 -24.31 26.32 -15.09
C ILE A 104 -25.30 27.20 -14.31
N MET A 105 -25.65 26.81 -13.08
CA MET A 105 -26.55 27.59 -12.22
C MET A 105 -25.95 28.96 -11.87
N CYS A 106 -24.64 29.03 -11.60
CA CYS A 106 -23.93 30.29 -11.40
C CYS A 106 -24.07 31.23 -12.61
N PHE A 107 -23.88 30.71 -13.83
CA PHE A 107 -24.07 31.49 -15.06
C PHE A 107 -25.52 31.95 -15.25
N VAL A 108 -26.50 31.05 -15.02
CA VAL A 108 -27.93 31.37 -15.18
C VAL A 108 -28.36 32.51 -14.25
N VAL A 109 -27.93 32.48 -12.99
CA VAL A 109 -28.28 33.47 -11.96
C VAL A 109 -27.54 34.79 -12.14
N THR A 110 -26.22 34.75 -12.37
CA THR A 110 -25.38 35.97 -12.35
C THR A 110 -25.14 36.60 -13.71
N LYS A 111 -25.38 35.86 -14.81
CA LYS A 111 -25.06 36.24 -16.20
C LYS A 111 -23.60 36.67 -16.43
N SER A 112 -22.71 36.43 -15.45
CA SER A 112 -21.32 36.86 -15.48
C SER A 112 -20.40 35.74 -15.97
N LEU A 113 -19.76 35.95 -17.13
CA LEU A 113 -18.77 35.02 -17.66
C LEU A 113 -17.54 34.90 -16.74
N LEU A 114 -17.09 36.01 -16.14
CA LEU A 114 -15.92 36.01 -15.24
C LEU A 114 -16.15 35.09 -14.04
N LEU A 115 -17.26 35.25 -13.33
CA LEU A 115 -17.59 34.43 -12.15
C LEU A 115 -17.77 32.96 -12.54
N THR A 116 -18.40 32.70 -13.69
CA THR A 116 -18.60 31.36 -14.24
C THR A 116 -17.27 30.67 -14.54
N CYS A 117 -16.28 31.38 -15.10
CA CYS A 117 -14.94 30.83 -15.36
C CYS A 117 -14.11 30.62 -14.08
N CYS A 118 -14.25 31.50 -13.08
CA CYS A 118 -13.55 31.37 -11.79
C CYS A 118 -14.07 30.20 -10.93
N LEU A 119 -15.34 29.85 -11.03
CA LEU A 119 -15.97 28.87 -10.13
C LEU A 119 -15.44 27.43 -10.27
N PRO A 120 -15.22 26.86 -11.47
CA PRO A 120 -14.53 25.57 -11.62
C PRO A 120 -13.12 25.55 -11.02
N ILE A 121 -12.38 26.66 -11.17
CA ILE A 121 -11.02 26.81 -10.61
C ILE A 121 -11.10 26.79 -9.08
N LEU A 122 -12.06 27.51 -8.48
CA LEU A 122 -12.32 27.50 -7.04
C LEU A 122 -12.69 26.09 -6.54
N LEU A 123 -13.61 25.39 -7.22
CA LEU A 123 -14.04 24.03 -6.83
C LEU A 123 -12.88 23.02 -6.87
N VAL A 124 -12.03 23.09 -7.90
CA VAL A 124 -10.82 22.27 -8.01
C VAL A 124 -9.77 22.67 -6.96
N GLY A 125 -9.64 23.97 -6.65
CA GLY A 125 -8.78 24.47 -5.58
C GLY A 125 -9.21 23.98 -4.19
N LEU A 126 -10.51 24.02 -3.88
CA LEU A 126 -11.08 23.44 -2.66
C LEU A 126 -10.85 21.92 -2.59
N ARG A 127 -11.06 21.21 -3.69
CA ARG A 127 -10.75 19.77 -3.80
C ARG A 127 -9.28 19.47 -3.51
N TYR A 128 -8.36 20.28 -4.03
CA TYR A 128 -6.92 20.17 -3.73
C TYR A 128 -6.62 20.47 -2.26
N TYR A 129 -7.21 21.54 -1.69
CA TYR A 129 -7.06 21.91 -0.29
C TYR A 129 -7.51 20.79 0.67
N TYR A 130 -8.73 20.25 0.50
CA TYR A 130 -9.22 19.15 1.34
C TYR A 130 -8.40 17.87 1.14
N SER A 131 -7.98 17.56 -0.09
CA SER A 131 -7.07 16.43 -0.35
C SER A 131 -5.74 16.59 0.37
N ARG A 132 -5.14 17.79 0.35
CA ARG A 132 -3.91 18.10 1.08
C ARG A 132 -4.12 18.01 2.60
N LYS A 133 -5.20 18.59 3.14
CA LYS A 133 -5.54 18.56 4.58
C LYS A 133 -5.59 17.12 5.11
N VAL A 134 -6.40 16.27 4.49
CA VAL A 134 -6.60 14.89 4.96
C VAL A 134 -5.34 14.04 4.80
N ILE A 135 -4.64 14.14 3.67
CA ILE A 135 -3.41 13.37 3.44
C ILE A 135 -2.28 13.79 4.39
N LEU A 136 -2.15 15.10 4.68
CA LEU A 136 -1.19 15.59 5.68
C LEU A 136 -1.52 15.09 7.09
N SER A 137 -2.79 15.12 7.51
CA SER A 137 -3.16 14.64 8.84
C SER A 137 -2.97 13.13 9.00
N TYR A 138 -3.24 12.33 7.96
CA TYR A 138 -2.87 10.91 7.92
C TYR A 138 -1.35 10.69 8.02
N LEU A 139 -0.57 11.52 7.33
CA LEU A 139 0.89 11.42 7.29
C LEU A 139 1.50 11.81 8.64
N GLU A 140 1.02 12.88 9.25
CA GLU A 140 1.37 13.31 10.60
C GLU A 140 1.01 12.25 11.64
N TYR A 141 -0.19 11.66 11.56
CA TYR A 141 -0.59 10.54 12.42
C TYR A 141 0.36 9.34 12.30
N ALA A 142 0.71 8.92 11.07
CA ALA A 142 1.64 7.82 10.84
C ALA A 142 3.05 8.12 11.38
N LEU A 143 3.55 9.33 11.15
CA LEU A 143 4.86 9.78 11.64
C LEU A 143 4.94 9.93 13.16
N HIS A 144 3.81 10.10 13.86
CA HIS A 144 3.75 10.11 15.32
C HIS A 144 3.34 8.77 15.95
N THR A 145 3.08 7.72 15.16
CA THR A 145 2.62 6.41 15.67
C THR A 145 3.57 5.28 15.33
N ASP A 146 3.47 4.68 14.15
CA ASP A 146 4.26 3.49 13.78
C ASP A 146 5.59 3.81 13.09
N MET A 147 5.76 5.06 12.64
CA MET A 147 7.00 5.55 12.01
C MET A 147 7.83 6.46 12.95
N SER A 148 7.35 6.80 14.15
CA SER A 148 8.12 7.58 15.13
C SER A 148 9.25 6.77 15.77
N ASP A 149 9.01 5.48 16.00
CA ASP A 149 9.99 4.48 16.45
C ASP A 149 9.72 3.16 15.72
N ILE A 150 10.39 3.00 14.58
CA ILE A 150 10.22 1.84 13.69
C ILE A 150 10.74 0.56 14.37
N GLU A 151 11.80 0.68 15.18
CA GLU A 151 12.38 -0.46 15.89
C GLU A 151 11.39 -1.02 16.93
N GLN A 152 10.87 -0.16 17.81
CA GLN A 152 9.90 -0.52 18.83
C GLN A 152 8.58 -1.03 18.24
N TYR A 153 8.11 -0.47 17.12
CA TYR A 153 6.81 -0.83 16.54
C TYR A 153 6.83 -2.04 15.60
N TYR A 154 7.90 -2.24 14.83
CA TYR A 154 7.98 -3.28 13.78
C TYR A 154 9.07 -4.32 13.99
N MET A 155 10.17 -4.02 14.69
CA MET A 155 11.30 -4.95 14.83
C MET A 155 11.27 -5.76 16.14
N ARG A 156 10.71 -5.19 17.22
CA ARG A 156 10.60 -5.88 18.52
C ARG A 156 9.43 -6.86 18.64
N PRO A 157 8.22 -6.61 18.09
CA PRO A 157 7.12 -7.58 18.21
C PRO A 157 7.34 -8.80 17.30
N PRO A 158 6.97 -10.02 17.75
CA PRO A 158 6.97 -11.20 16.89
C PRO A 158 5.94 -11.04 15.76
N GLY A 159 6.18 -11.68 14.61
CA GLY A 159 5.28 -11.62 13.46
C GLY A 159 5.24 -10.25 12.74
N SER A 160 6.10 -9.30 13.09
CA SER A 160 6.33 -8.07 12.33
C SER A 160 7.80 -7.90 11.93
N CYS A 161 8.03 -7.14 10.86
CA CYS A 161 9.36 -6.72 10.46
C CYS A 161 9.27 -5.48 9.53
N PHE A 162 10.36 -4.73 9.42
CA PHE A 162 10.53 -3.63 8.48
C PHE A 162 11.79 -3.86 7.66
N TRP A 163 11.70 -3.70 6.33
CA TRP A 163 12.84 -3.83 5.43
C TRP A 163 13.10 -2.55 4.66
N VAL A 164 14.37 -2.34 4.35
CA VAL A 164 14.85 -1.30 3.44
C VAL A 164 15.47 -1.94 2.21
N ALA A 165 15.19 -1.38 1.03
CA ALA A 165 15.93 -1.67 -0.19
C ALA A 165 17.10 -0.70 -0.29
N VAL A 166 18.31 -1.23 -0.46
CA VAL A 166 19.54 -0.46 -0.61
C VAL A 166 20.06 -0.62 -2.04
N LEU A 167 20.47 0.49 -2.65
CA LEU A 167 21.14 0.53 -3.94
C LEU A 167 22.28 1.55 -3.88
N ASP A 168 23.48 1.17 -4.34
CA ASP A 168 24.70 2.00 -4.27
C ASP A 168 24.96 2.59 -2.86
N GLY A 169 24.67 1.82 -1.81
CA GLY A 169 24.81 2.23 -0.41
C GLY A 169 23.69 3.14 0.11
N ASN A 170 22.75 3.57 -0.74
CA ASN A 170 21.64 4.44 -0.36
C ASN A 170 20.36 3.62 -0.11
N VAL A 171 19.63 3.94 0.95
CA VAL A 171 18.25 3.43 1.12
C VAL A 171 17.35 4.12 0.09
N VAL A 172 16.70 3.33 -0.77
CA VAL A 172 15.90 3.79 -1.92
C VAL A 172 14.45 3.29 -1.89
N GLY A 173 14.12 2.41 -0.95
CA GLY A 173 12.76 1.93 -0.75
C GLY A 173 12.56 1.28 0.60
N ILE A 174 11.29 1.15 0.99
CA ILE A 174 10.86 0.64 2.30
C ILE A 174 9.64 -0.26 2.13
N VAL A 175 9.48 -1.22 3.05
CA VAL A 175 8.23 -1.94 3.29
C VAL A 175 8.16 -2.42 4.73
N ALA A 176 6.97 -2.38 5.31
CA ALA A 176 6.69 -2.97 6.62
C ALA A 176 5.75 -4.17 6.44
N ALA A 177 5.83 -5.14 7.34
CA ALA A 177 4.84 -6.20 7.45
C ALA A 177 4.49 -6.42 8.93
N ARG A 178 3.23 -6.75 9.21
CA ARG A 178 2.74 -7.07 10.54
C ARG A 178 1.64 -8.12 10.49
N GLY A 179 1.82 -9.21 11.21
CA GLY A 179 0.82 -10.26 11.37
C GLY A 179 -0.42 -9.76 12.11
N ASN A 180 -1.58 -10.28 11.69
CA ASN A 180 -2.79 -10.37 12.50
C ASN A 180 -2.99 -11.84 12.89
N ASP A 181 -2.86 -12.15 14.18
CA ASP A 181 -2.99 -13.51 14.70
C ASP A 181 -4.44 -14.01 14.64
N GLU A 182 -5.43 -13.11 14.72
CA GLU A 182 -6.87 -13.47 14.67
C GLU A 182 -7.29 -14.03 13.30
N ASP A 183 -6.78 -13.41 12.22
CA ASP A 183 -7.07 -13.81 10.82
C ASP A 183 -6.01 -14.77 10.24
N ASN A 184 -4.96 -15.09 11.01
CA ASN A 184 -3.71 -15.72 10.55
C ASN A 184 -3.21 -15.12 9.20
N ALA A 185 -3.14 -13.79 9.13
CA ALA A 185 -2.83 -13.06 7.90
C ALA A 185 -1.76 -11.99 8.11
N MET A 186 -0.79 -11.91 7.21
CA MET A 186 0.22 -10.85 7.21
C MET A 186 -0.32 -9.60 6.52
N GLU A 187 -0.27 -8.44 7.16
CA GLU A 187 -0.59 -7.16 6.50
C GLU A 187 0.69 -6.48 5.97
N LEU A 188 0.74 -6.26 4.65
CA LEU A 188 1.79 -5.48 4.00
C LEU A 188 1.46 -3.98 4.13
N ARG A 189 2.34 -3.25 4.82
CA ARG A 189 2.20 -1.83 5.17
C ARG A 189 3.38 -0.99 4.66
N ARG A 190 3.19 0.34 4.68
CA ARG A 190 4.24 1.37 4.45
C ARG A 190 5.10 1.24 3.19
N MET A 191 4.72 0.42 2.19
CA MET A 191 5.51 0.27 0.96
C MET A 191 5.66 1.60 0.22
N SER A 192 6.91 2.04 0.02
CA SER A 192 7.26 3.23 -0.77
C SER A 192 8.64 3.05 -1.39
N VAL A 193 8.85 3.64 -2.57
CA VAL A 193 10.14 3.66 -3.28
C VAL A 193 10.38 5.09 -3.72
N ASP A 194 11.59 5.59 -3.49
CA ASP A 194 12.08 6.90 -3.90
C ASP A 194 11.81 7.11 -5.39
N SER A 195 11.31 8.30 -5.74
CA SER A 195 10.87 8.62 -7.09
C SER A 195 11.94 8.40 -8.18
N ASN A 196 13.20 8.61 -7.85
CA ASN A 196 14.35 8.51 -8.76
C ASN A 196 14.73 7.06 -9.10
N TYR A 197 14.27 6.09 -8.30
CA TYR A 197 14.66 4.69 -8.38
C TYR A 197 13.50 3.76 -8.82
N ARG A 198 12.37 4.34 -9.23
CA ARG A 198 11.22 3.58 -9.74
C ARG A 198 11.50 3.01 -11.13
N GLY A 199 10.71 2.02 -11.54
CA GLY A 199 10.94 1.26 -12.78
C GLY A 199 11.98 0.14 -12.64
N LYS A 200 12.95 0.27 -11.73
CA LYS A 200 14.01 -0.73 -11.45
C LYS A 200 13.56 -2.00 -10.69
N GLY A 201 12.26 -2.33 -10.68
CA GLY A 201 11.74 -3.52 -10.01
C GLY A 201 11.74 -3.54 -8.47
N ILE A 202 12.30 -2.52 -7.80
CA ILE A 202 12.52 -2.45 -6.33
C ILE A 202 11.27 -2.80 -5.52
N ALA A 203 10.12 -2.19 -5.82
CA ALA A 203 8.87 -2.45 -5.10
C ALA A 203 8.40 -3.90 -5.22
N LYS A 204 8.73 -4.59 -6.33
CA LYS A 204 8.43 -6.02 -6.52
C LYS A 204 9.36 -6.89 -5.70
N ALA A 205 10.63 -6.51 -5.57
CA ALA A 205 11.58 -7.19 -4.70
C ALA A 205 11.16 -7.05 -3.21
N LEU A 206 10.83 -5.83 -2.77
CA LEU A 206 10.28 -5.55 -1.43
C LEU A 206 9.01 -6.37 -1.15
N GLY A 207 8.07 -6.39 -2.09
CA GLY A 207 6.86 -7.20 -1.97
C GLY A 207 7.15 -8.69 -1.81
N ARG A 208 8.08 -9.25 -2.60
CA ARG A 208 8.51 -10.66 -2.45
C ARG A 208 9.13 -10.96 -1.10
N LYS A 209 9.92 -10.04 -0.51
CA LYS A 209 10.50 -10.25 0.83
C LYS A 209 9.42 -10.39 1.90
N VAL A 210 8.33 -9.62 1.80
CA VAL A 210 7.15 -9.79 2.67
C VAL A 210 6.48 -11.16 2.47
N LEU A 211 6.34 -11.64 1.22
CA LEU A 211 5.77 -12.96 0.95
C LEU A 211 6.63 -14.09 1.54
N GLU A 212 7.94 -14.03 1.33
CA GLU A 212 8.93 -14.96 1.89
C GLU A 212 8.85 -15.01 3.43
N PHE A 213 8.87 -13.85 4.09
CA PHE A 213 8.72 -13.74 5.54
C PHE A 213 7.38 -14.32 6.02
N SER A 214 6.29 -14.07 5.29
CA SER A 214 4.96 -14.59 5.63
C SER A 214 4.91 -16.12 5.57
N MET A 215 5.54 -16.73 4.55
CA MET A 215 5.65 -18.18 4.41
C MET A 215 6.51 -18.79 5.53
N LEU A 216 7.67 -18.19 5.83
CA LEU A 216 8.57 -18.66 6.90
C LEU A 216 7.92 -18.60 8.29
N ASN A 217 7.04 -17.63 8.52
CA ASN A 217 6.28 -17.48 9.78
C ASN A 217 4.90 -18.17 9.76
N ASN A 218 4.65 -19.06 8.79
CA ASN A 218 3.43 -19.89 8.69
C ASN A 218 2.08 -19.14 8.53
N TYR A 219 2.09 -17.90 8.04
CA TYR A 219 0.85 -17.15 7.77
C TYR A 219 0.07 -17.77 6.60
N SER A 220 -1.27 -17.83 6.72
CA SER A 220 -2.16 -18.41 5.70
C SER A 220 -2.24 -17.58 4.43
N SER A 221 -2.14 -16.26 4.57
CA SER A 221 -2.37 -15.29 3.50
C SER A 221 -1.67 -13.96 3.79
N VAL A 222 -1.44 -13.18 2.74
CA VAL A 222 -0.98 -11.79 2.83
C VAL A 222 -2.10 -10.88 2.36
N VAL A 223 -2.41 -9.85 3.13
CA VAL A 223 -3.39 -8.81 2.81
C VAL A 223 -2.71 -7.46 2.67
N LEU A 224 -3.28 -6.60 1.82
CA LEU A 224 -2.92 -5.19 1.79
C LEU A 224 -4.12 -4.34 1.41
N GLY A 225 -4.10 -3.10 1.86
CA GLY A 225 -5.07 -2.09 1.49
C GLY A 225 -4.39 -0.91 0.84
N THR A 226 -4.90 -0.47 -0.32
CA THR A 226 -4.34 0.67 -1.03
C THR A 226 -5.40 1.68 -1.42
N THR A 227 -5.10 2.94 -1.15
CA THR A 227 -5.88 4.10 -1.58
C THR A 227 -5.22 4.78 -2.79
N ALA A 228 -4.44 4.01 -3.57
CA ALA A 228 -3.62 4.51 -4.65
C ALA A 228 -4.45 4.72 -5.93
N VAL A 229 -4.62 5.97 -6.36
CA VAL A 229 -5.18 6.31 -7.69
C VAL A 229 -4.18 6.00 -8.83
N LYS A 230 -2.97 5.50 -8.51
CA LYS A 230 -1.93 5.13 -9.47
C LYS A 230 -2.10 3.67 -9.90
N MET A 231 -2.51 3.44 -11.15
CA MET A 231 -2.58 2.11 -11.80
C MET A 231 -1.30 1.25 -11.64
N ALA A 232 -0.13 1.89 -11.49
CA ALA A 232 1.14 1.19 -11.24
C ALA A 232 1.14 0.36 -9.95
N ALA A 233 0.44 0.79 -8.89
CA ALA A 233 0.35 0.05 -7.63
C ALA A 233 -0.51 -1.21 -7.79
N HIS A 234 -1.69 -1.09 -8.43
CA HIS A 234 -2.55 -2.24 -8.74
C HIS A 234 -1.81 -3.29 -9.58
N LYS A 235 -1.18 -2.87 -10.69
CA LYS A 235 -0.36 -3.76 -11.53
C LYS A 235 0.81 -4.41 -10.79
N LEU A 236 1.43 -3.71 -9.84
CA LEU A 236 2.48 -4.27 -9.00
C LEU A 236 1.94 -5.44 -8.17
N TYR A 237 0.85 -5.22 -7.43
CA TYR A 237 0.24 -6.22 -6.57
C TYR A 237 -0.30 -7.42 -7.36
N GLU A 238 -0.96 -7.18 -8.49
CA GLU A 238 -1.38 -8.22 -9.43
C GLU A 238 -0.17 -9.04 -9.94
N SER A 239 0.96 -8.38 -10.26
CA SER A 239 2.20 -9.06 -10.69
C SER A 239 2.94 -9.80 -9.56
N LEU A 240 2.51 -9.63 -8.31
CA LEU A 240 2.93 -10.38 -7.13
C LEU A 240 1.92 -11.49 -6.77
N GLY A 241 0.86 -11.67 -7.56
CA GLY A 241 -0.18 -12.69 -7.39
C GLY A 241 -1.39 -12.26 -6.56
N PHE A 242 -1.40 -11.04 -5.99
CA PHE A 242 -2.52 -10.57 -5.17
C PHE A 242 -3.79 -10.43 -6.01
N LYS A 243 -4.90 -10.98 -5.51
CA LYS A 243 -6.23 -10.81 -6.07
C LYS A 243 -6.92 -9.63 -5.40
N HIS A 244 -7.62 -8.80 -6.17
CA HIS A 244 -8.44 -7.71 -5.65
C HIS A 244 -9.73 -8.29 -5.06
N VAL A 245 -9.94 -8.13 -3.75
CA VAL A 245 -11.06 -8.76 -3.02
C VAL A 245 -12.22 -7.80 -2.75
N GLY A 246 -12.05 -6.48 -2.96
CA GLY A 246 -13.14 -5.52 -2.81
C GLY A 246 -12.69 -4.08 -2.67
N ILE A 247 -13.68 -3.17 -2.68
CA ILE A 247 -13.49 -1.74 -2.46
C ILE A 247 -14.32 -1.33 -1.24
N ILE A 248 -13.67 -0.72 -0.26
CA ILE A 248 -14.36 -0.03 0.84
C ILE A 248 -14.53 1.43 0.42
N GLU A 249 -15.77 1.81 0.12
CA GLU A 249 -16.17 3.20 -0.08
C GLU A 249 -16.32 3.89 1.30
N GLY A 250 -15.90 5.15 1.42
CA GLY A 250 -16.05 5.91 2.68
C GLY A 250 -15.06 5.55 3.79
N TYR A 251 -13.97 4.84 3.49
CA TYR A 251 -12.93 4.50 4.47
C TYR A 251 -12.34 5.74 5.16
N THR A 252 -12.41 5.78 6.49
CA THR A 252 -11.99 6.91 7.31
C THR A 252 -10.49 6.85 7.65
N LEU A 253 -9.68 7.63 6.93
CA LEU A 253 -8.33 7.98 7.38
C LEU A 253 -8.36 8.79 8.69
N PRO A 254 -7.36 8.61 9.57
CA PRO A 254 -7.04 9.57 10.63
C PRO A 254 -7.04 11.02 10.13
N GLY A 255 -7.66 11.91 10.91
CA GLY A 255 -7.79 13.34 10.57
C GLY A 255 -9.04 13.74 9.77
N MET A 256 -9.86 12.80 9.29
CA MET A 256 -11.16 13.14 8.71
C MET A 256 -12.21 13.44 9.78
N THR A 257 -12.88 14.57 9.61
CA THR A 257 -14.06 14.97 10.41
C THR A 257 -15.37 14.38 9.86
N ASN A 258 -15.32 13.80 8.65
CA ASN A 258 -16.50 13.32 7.91
C ASN A 258 -17.56 14.40 7.62
N SER A 259 -17.19 15.69 7.72
CA SER A 259 -18.06 16.81 7.36
C SER A 259 -18.53 16.73 5.90
N LEU A 260 -19.68 17.35 5.60
CA LEU A 260 -20.24 17.34 4.24
C LEU A 260 -19.26 17.89 3.20
N LEU A 261 -18.50 18.94 3.54
CA LEU A 261 -17.47 19.50 2.67
C LEU A 261 -16.33 18.51 2.42
N GLU A 262 -15.83 17.83 3.46
CA GLU A 262 -14.84 16.77 3.28
C GLU A 262 -15.38 15.64 2.40
N ARG A 263 -16.62 15.20 2.58
CA ARG A 263 -17.25 14.15 1.74
C ARG A 263 -17.49 14.56 0.28
N VAL A 264 -17.64 15.86 -0.01
CA VAL A 264 -17.81 16.39 -1.38
C VAL A 264 -16.47 16.62 -2.07
N PHE A 265 -15.49 17.17 -1.34
CA PHE A 265 -14.19 17.57 -1.89
C PHE A 265 -13.10 16.52 -1.73
N PHE A 266 -13.27 15.51 -0.87
CA PHE A 266 -12.35 14.40 -0.68
C PHE A 266 -13.11 13.07 -0.65
N GLN A 267 -12.82 12.20 -1.61
CA GLN A 267 -13.41 10.87 -1.70
C GLN A 267 -12.33 9.87 -2.03
N LEU A 268 -12.23 8.84 -1.20
CA LEU A 268 -11.16 7.86 -1.23
C LEU A 268 -11.76 6.46 -1.40
N ARG A 269 -11.29 5.74 -2.42
CA ARG A 269 -11.57 4.31 -2.59
C ARG A 269 -10.43 3.52 -1.97
N TYR A 270 -10.76 2.67 -1.01
CA TYR A 270 -9.81 1.78 -0.37
C TYR A 270 -9.93 0.39 -1.01
N HIS A 271 -8.97 0.07 -1.87
CA HIS A 271 -8.92 -1.22 -2.57
C HIS A 271 -8.22 -2.25 -1.68
N ARG A 272 -8.92 -3.33 -1.33
CA ARG A 272 -8.36 -4.45 -0.55
C ARG A 272 -7.90 -5.55 -1.49
N TYR A 273 -6.73 -6.10 -1.20
CA TYR A 273 -6.08 -7.17 -1.93
C TYR A 273 -5.73 -8.31 -0.97
N ARG A 274 -5.81 -9.56 -1.44
CA ARG A 274 -5.40 -10.77 -0.71
C ARG A 274 -4.61 -11.70 -1.63
N LEU A 275 -3.56 -12.29 -1.09
CA LEU A 275 -2.83 -13.43 -1.66
C LEU A 275 -2.97 -14.59 -0.67
N GLN A 276 -3.48 -15.73 -1.14
CA GLN A 276 -3.47 -16.99 -0.38
C GLN A 276 -2.06 -17.60 -0.51
N LEU A 277 -1.42 -17.99 0.60
CA LEU A 277 -0.08 -18.61 0.58
C LEU A 277 -0.13 -20.14 0.64
N ARG A 278 -1.26 -20.69 1.11
CA ARG A 278 -1.54 -22.11 1.18
C ARG A 278 -2.93 -22.35 0.57
N GLU A 279 -3.05 -23.33 -0.31
CA GLU A 279 -4.37 -23.80 -0.75
C GLU A 279 -5.08 -24.49 0.42
N GLU A 280 -6.40 -24.29 0.52
CA GLU A 280 -7.26 -24.90 1.54
C GLU A 280 -7.59 -26.37 1.19
#